data_AF-A0A963AN77-F1
#
_entry.id   AF-A0A963AN77-F1
#
_cell.length_a   1.000
_cell.length_b   1.000
_cell.length_c   1.000
_cell.angle_alpha   90.00
_cell.angle_beta   90.00
_cell.angle_gamma   90.00
#
_symmetry.space_group_name_H-M   'P 1'
#
loop_
_entity.id
_entity.type
_entity.pdbx_description
1 polymer ?
#
loop_
_entity_poly.entity_id
_entity_poly.type
_entity_poly.pdbx_seq_one_letter_code
_entity_poly.pdbx_strand_id
1 'polypeptide(L)'
;MPLVDQEIVDLNLFWLVKAREFARENRQKAVVVLGLDNELADNLSSLSIDDLNRIARTGVLLFRPRFRPTLWRQLIARGSNSSLSVRLHTLLLAAGEKCN
;
A
#
# COMPACT_ATOMS: atom_id res chain seq x y z
N MET A 1 -22.19 -1.98 18.55
CA MET A 1 -21.22 -1.75 17.45
C MET A 1 -19.98 -2.55 17.76
N PRO A 2 -19.35 -3.25 16.81
CA PRO A 2 -18.03 -3.79 17.06
C PRO A 2 -17.12 -2.60 17.39
N LEU A 3 -16.37 -2.72 18.48
CA LEU A 3 -15.33 -1.74 18.82
C LEU A 3 -14.40 -1.66 17.60
N VAL A 4 -14.21 -0.45 17.09
CA VAL A 4 -13.26 -0.20 16.01
C VAL A 4 -11.89 -0.62 16.54
N ASP A 5 -11.26 -1.58 15.86
CA ASP A 5 -9.93 -2.05 16.22
C ASP A 5 -8.92 -0.92 16.00
N GLN A 6 -8.29 -0.46 17.08
CA GLN A 6 -7.37 0.67 17.04
C GLN A 6 -6.12 0.35 16.21
N GLU A 7 -5.67 -0.90 16.20
CA GLU A 7 -4.49 -1.29 15.41
C GLU A 7 -4.80 -1.19 13.90
N ILE A 8 -6.04 -1.49 13.49
CA ILE A 8 -6.48 -1.34 12.10
C ILE A 8 -6.59 0.14 11.72
N VAL A 9 -7.05 0.99 12.64
CA VAL A 9 -7.08 2.45 12.42
C VAL A 9 -5.68 3.00 12.26
N ASP A 10 -4.76 2.62 13.14
CA ASP A 10 -3.37 3.11 13.10
C ASP A 10 -2.67 2.64 11.81
N LEU A 11 -2.86 1.38 11.42
CA LEU A 11 -2.30 0.84 10.18
C LEU A 11 -2.86 1.54 8.94
N ASN A 12 -4.17 1.82 8.92
CA ASN A 12 -4.79 2.61 7.87
C ASN A 12 -4.21 4.04 7.81
N LEU A 13 -4.04 4.68 8.96
CA LEU A 13 -3.52 6.04 9.03
C LEU A 13 -2.06 6.11 8.56
N PHE A 14 -1.20 5.19 9.00
CA PHE A 14 0.18 5.12 8.54
C PHE A 14 0.27 4.95 7.03
N TRP A 15 -0.57 4.08 6.46
CA TRP A 15 -0.63 3.90 5.02
C TRP A 15 -1.08 5.17 4.29
N LEU A 16 -2.18 5.80 4.74
CA LEU A 16 -2.75 7.01 4.15
C LEU A 16 -1.75 8.18 4.17
N VAL A 17 -1.07 8.39 5.30
CA VAL A 17 -0.03 9.42 5.43
C VAL A 17 1.09 9.15 4.44
N LYS A 18 1.57 7.91 4.34
CA LYS A 18 2.66 7.58 3.43
C LYS A 18 2.28 7.73 1.96
N ALA A 19 1.06 7.33 1.61
CA ALA A 19 0.51 7.47 0.27
C ALA A 19 0.42 8.95 -0.14
N ARG A 20 -0.06 9.80 0.76
CA ARG A 20 -0.13 11.25 0.55
C ARG A 20 1.25 11.91 0.44
N GLU A 21 2.22 11.53 1.29
CA GLU A 21 3.60 12.00 1.19
C GLU A 21 4.18 11.72 -0.20
N PHE A 22 4.11 10.47 -0.65
CA PHE A 22 4.62 10.09 -1.96
C PHE A 22 3.87 10.80 -3.08
N ALA A 23 2.54 10.93 -2.99
CA ALA A 23 1.76 11.65 -4.00
C ALA A 23 2.17 13.12 -4.14
N ARG A 24 2.52 13.79 -3.03
CA ARG A 24 2.97 15.19 -3.02
C ARG A 24 4.41 15.37 -3.49
N GLU A 25 5.31 14.50 -3.09
CA GLU A 25 6.74 14.62 -3.43
C GLU A 25 7.05 14.12 -4.84
N ASN A 26 6.55 12.93 -5.18
CA ASN A 26 6.80 12.29 -6.45
C ASN A 26 5.72 11.25 -6.73
N ARG A 27 4.71 11.66 -7.49
CA ARG A 27 3.60 10.81 -7.93
C ARG A 27 4.03 9.45 -8.47
N GLN A 28 5.13 9.38 -9.22
CA GLN A 28 5.61 8.10 -9.74
C GLN A 28 6.06 7.15 -8.63
N LYS A 29 6.60 7.66 -7.50
CA LYS A 29 6.89 6.82 -6.33
C LYS A 29 5.59 6.27 -5.74
N ALA A 30 4.53 7.06 -5.67
CA ALA A 30 3.23 6.59 -5.16
C ALA A 30 2.69 5.44 -6.03
N VAL A 31 2.75 5.58 -7.35
CA VAL A 31 2.31 4.54 -8.29
C VAL A 31 3.20 3.29 -8.21
N VAL A 32 4.52 3.45 -8.30
CA VAL A 32 5.44 2.31 -8.40
C VAL A 32 5.61 1.60 -7.07
N VAL A 33 5.82 2.33 -5.98
CA VAL A 33 6.13 1.75 -4.66
C VAL A 33 4.88 1.26 -3.96
N LEU A 34 3.81 2.06 -3.95
CA LEU A 34 2.57 1.72 -3.23
C LEU A 34 1.54 1.03 -4.12
N GLY A 35 1.70 1.06 -5.45
CA GLY A 35 0.72 0.47 -6.36
C GLY A 35 -0.59 1.25 -6.40
N LEU A 36 -0.53 2.58 -6.28
CA LEU A 36 -1.70 3.45 -6.43
C LEU A 36 -1.98 3.69 -7.91
N ASP A 37 -3.25 3.78 -8.26
CA ASP A 37 -3.62 4.39 -9.53
C ASP A 37 -3.36 5.91 -9.49
N ASN A 38 -3.31 6.49 -10.68
CA ASN A 38 -2.99 7.89 -10.86
C ASN A 38 -4.04 8.82 -10.22
N GLU A 39 -5.33 8.49 -10.34
CA GLU A 39 -6.42 9.32 -9.84
C GLU A 39 -6.46 9.33 -8.31
N LEU A 40 -6.28 8.17 -7.68
CA LEU A 40 -6.17 8.04 -6.23
C LEU A 40 -4.97 8.80 -5.68
N ALA A 41 -3.81 8.76 -6.36
CA ALA A 41 -2.66 9.55 -5.96
C ALA A 41 -2.97 11.06 -5.97
N ASP A 42 -3.66 11.56 -7.00
CA ASP A 42 -4.08 12.97 -7.07
C ASP A 42 -5.04 13.32 -5.93
N ASN A 43 -6.06 12.50 -5.71
CA ASN A 43 -7.03 12.70 -4.63
C ASN A 43 -6.34 12.74 -3.26
N LEU A 44 -5.48 11.77 -2.96
CA LEU A 44 -4.75 11.70 -1.69
C LEU A 44 -3.81 12.88 -1.48
N SER A 45 -3.21 13.42 -2.55
CA SER A 45 -2.32 14.59 -2.45
C SER A 45 -3.03 15.82 -1.90
N SER A 46 -4.33 15.96 -2.16
CA SER A 46 -5.14 17.12 -1.77
C SER A 46 -5.66 17.07 -0.33
N LEU A 47 -5.73 15.88 0.28
CA LEU A 47 -6.38 15.67 1.58
C LEU A 47 -5.64 16.38 2.73
N SER A 48 -6.39 16.80 3.75
CA SER A 48 -5.83 17.24 5.02
C SER A 48 -5.50 16.04 5.92
N ILE A 49 -4.75 16.26 7.00
CA ILE A 49 -4.50 15.20 8.00
C ILE A 49 -5.79 14.80 8.71
N ASP A 50 -6.72 15.72 8.91
CA ASP A 50 -8.03 15.43 9.52
C ASP A 50 -8.87 14.53 8.62
N ASP A 51 -8.82 14.73 7.30
CA ASP A 51 -9.46 13.83 6.33
C ASP A 51 -8.89 12.42 6.42
N LEU A 52 -7.56 12.29 6.51
CA LEU A 52 -6.91 10.98 6.66
C LEU A 52 -7.36 10.28 7.96
N ASN A 53 -7.41 11.01 9.07
CA ASN A 53 -7.89 10.50 10.35
C ASN A 53 -9.35 10.03 10.28
N ARG A 54 -10.20 10.73 9.52
CA ARG A 54 -11.59 10.33 9.30
C ARG A 54 -11.67 9.04 8.50
N ILE A 55 -10.91 8.94 7.40
CA ILE A 55 -10.91 7.78 6.50
C ILE A 55 -10.33 6.55 7.20
N ALA A 56 -9.32 6.70 8.07
CA ALA A 56 -8.70 5.58 8.77
C ALA A 56 -9.66 4.77 9.66
N ARG A 57 -10.78 5.37 10.08
CA ARG A 57 -11.77 4.81 11.02
C ARG A 57 -12.83 3.92 10.38
N THR A 58 -12.66 3.48 9.14
CA THR A 58 -13.62 2.62 8.40
C THR A 58 -13.82 1.23 8.99
N GLY A 59 -13.05 0.84 10.02
CA GLY A 59 -13.21 -0.44 10.74
C GLY A 59 -12.71 -1.67 9.96
N VAL A 60 -12.18 -1.46 8.75
CA VAL A 60 -11.55 -2.47 7.89
C VAL A 60 -10.27 -1.91 7.29
N LEU A 61 -9.37 -2.77 6.83
CA LEU A 61 -8.18 -2.34 6.11
C LEU A 61 -8.54 -1.66 4.79
N LEU A 62 -8.02 -0.45 4.59
CA LEU A 62 -8.24 0.36 3.38
C LEU A 62 -7.41 -0.11 2.19
N PHE A 63 -6.35 -0.87 2.45
CA PHE A 63 -5.46 -1.38 1.43
C PHE A 63 -5.50 -2.90 1.40
N ARG A 64 -5.20 -3.45 0.23
CA ARG A 64 -5.02 -4.90 0.03
C ARG A 64 -3.55 -5.16 -0.31
N PRO A 65 -3.00 -6.32 0.08
CA PRO A 65 -1.70 -6.74 -0.41
C PRO A 65 -1.73 -6.72 -1.94
N ARG A 66 -0.76 -6.01 -2.55
CA ARG A 66 -0.62 -5.93 -4.01
C ARG A 66 -0.55 -7.33 -4.60
N PHE A 67 0.39 -8.13 -4.07
CA PHE A 67 0.64 -9.47 -4.55
C PHE A 67 -0.41 -10.48 -4.11
N ARG A 68 -0.80 -11.32 -5.07
CA ARG A 68 -1.66 -12.48 -4.82
C ARG A 68 -1.09 -13.42 -3.75
N PRO A 69 -1.94 -14.11 -2.98
CA PRO A 69 -1.51 -15.09 -1.98
C PRO A 69 -0.59 -16.20 -2.50
N THR A 70 -0.64 -16.51 -3.80
CA THR A 70 0.26 -17.48 -4.44
C THR A 70 1.72 -17.05 -4.36
N LEU A 71 2.01 -15.76 -4.59
CA LEU A 71 3.39 -15.26 -4.50
C LEU A 71 3.89 -15.33 -3.06
N TRP A 72 3.05 -14.97 -2.09
CA TRP A 72 3.36 -15.11 -0.67
C TRP A 72 3.78 -16.53 -0.31
N ARG A 73 2.98 -17.53 -0.74
CA ARG A 73 3.33 -18.95 -0.54
C ARG A 73 4.65 -19.34 -1.20
N GLN A 74 4.92 -18.85 -2.40
CA GLN A 74 6.19 -19.12 -3.10
C GLN A 74 7.39 -18.49 -2.37
N LEU A 75 7.26 -17.25 -1.90
CA LEU A 75 8.33 -16.56 -1.16
C LEU A 75 8.63 -17.24 0.17
N ILE A 76 7.58 -17.62 0.92
CA ILE A 76 7.72 -18.35 2.18
C ILE A 76 8.38 -19.71 1.96
N ALA A 77 7.96 -20.46 0.92
CA ALA A 77 8.50 -21.78 0.61
C ALA A 77 9.95 -21.78 0.14
N ARG A 78 10.42 -20.68 -0.48
CA ARG A 78 11.77 -20.61 -1.06
C ARG A 78 12.89 -20.34 -0.03
N GLY A 79 12.56 -19.88 1.17
CA GLY A 79 13.58 -19.49 2.17
C GLY A 79 14.53 -18.40 1.66
N SER A 80 15.44 -17.89 2.50
CA SER A 80 16.22 -16.67 2.25
C SER A 80 17.36 -16.80 1.22
N ASN A 81 17.15 -17.46 0.09
CA ASN A 81 18.19 -17.66 -0.91
C ASN A 81 18.04 -16.64 -2.05
N SER A 82 18.87 -15.58 -1.99
CA SER A 82 19.13 -14.50 -2.97
C SER A 82 18.31 -13.19 -2.78
N SER A 83 18.88 -12.22 -2.05
CA SER A 83 18.20 -10.98 -1.66
C SER A 83 18.06 -9.92 -2.77
N LEU A 84 18.93 -9.90 -3.79
CA LEU A 84 18.90 -8.90 -4.86
C LEU A 84 18.03 -9.31 -6.06
N SER A 85 18.13 -10.56 -6.50
CA SER A 85 17.29 -11.15 -7.56
C SER A 85 15.83 -11.24 -7.14
N VAL A 86 15.54 -11.60 -5.88
CA VAL A 86 14.17 -11.64 -5.35
C VAL A 86 13.58 -10.24 -5.26
N ARG A 87 14.33 -9.23 -4.79
CA ARG A 87 13.84 -7.84 -4.76
C ARG A 87 13.56 -7.28 -6.16
N LEU A 88 14.48 -7.48 -7.11
CA LEU A 88 14.28 -7.05 -8.51
C LEU A 88 13.10 -7.77 -9.16
N HIS A 89 12.98 -9.08 -8.97
CA HIS A 89 11.84 -9.86 -9.46
C HIS A 89 10.53 -9.40 -8.82
N THR A 90 10.53 -9.09 -7.53
CA THR A 90 9.36 -8.58 -6.80
C THR A 90 8.96 -7.20 -7.30
N LEU A 91 9.91 -6.31 -7.57
CA LEU A 91 9.65 -4.99 -8.17
C LEU A 91 9.13 -5.09 -9.61
N LEU A 92 9.65 -6.02 -10.41
CA LEU A 92 9.17 -6.29 -11.77
C LEU A 92 7.75 -6.89 -11.76
N LEU A 93 7.48 -7.85 -10.87
CA LEU A 93 6.13 -8.40 -10.66
C LEU A 93 5.17 -7.31 -10.18
N ALA A 94 5.63 -6.45 -9.27
CA ALA A 94 4.83 -5.33 -8.78
C ALA A 94 4.46 -4.42 -9.95
N ALA A 95 5.45 -3.96 -10.73
CA ALA A 95 5.24 -3.09 -11.88
C ALA A 95 4.33 -3.70 -12.97
N GLY A 96 4.29 -5.03 -13.08
CA GLY A 96 3.42 -5.75 -14.01
C GLY A 96 2.01 -6.06 -13.50
N GLU A 97 1.75 -5.98 -12.18
CA GLU A 97 0.40 -6.07 -11.65
C GLU A 97 -0.36 -4.77 -11.89
N LYS A 98 -1.48 -4.87 -12.61
CA LYS A 98 -2.39 -3.75 -12.81
C LYS A 98 -2.88 -3.28 -11.44
N CYS A 99 -2.81 -1.97 -11.21
CA CYS A 99 -3.65 -1.34 -10.20
C CYS A 99 -5.09 -1.59 -10.66
N ASN A 100 -5.90 -2.23 -9.80
CA ASN A 100 -7.31 -2.53 -10.11
C ASN A 100 -8.05 -1.25 -10.51
#